data_AF-A0A640YC15-F1
#
_entry.id   AF-A0A640YC15-F1
#
_cell.length_a   1.000
_cell.length_b   1.000
_cell.length_c   1.000
_cell.angle_alpha   90.00
_cell.angle_beta   90.00
_cell.angle_gamma   90.00
#
_symmetry.space_group_name_H-M   'P 1'
#
loop_
_entity.id
_entity.type
_entity.pdbx_description
1 polymer ?
#
loop_
_entity_poly.entity_id
_entity_poly.type
_entity_poly.pdbx_seq_one_letter_code
_entity_poly.pdbx_strand_id
1 'polypeptide(L)'
;MAYRDSADRVIDLAEREVRIAGRHGSRATVGVETGDHDPPSITFFEEGRAALAAALAAIDARLGARPGYGGTAVHHYGSLAGLKP
;
A
#
# COMPACT_ATOMS: atom_id res chain seq x y z
N MET A 1 -1.87 7.99 -0.28
CA MET A 1 -0.67 7.26 0.17
C MET A 1 -0.92 6.73 1.57
N ALA A 2 -0.71 5.42 1.78
CA ALA A 2 -0.78 4.75 3.06
C ALA A 2 0.66 4.51 3.56
N TYR A 3 1.22 5.54 4.19
CA TYR A 3 2.60 5.57 4.70
C TYR A 3 2.81 4.61 5.87
N ARG A 4 2.98 3.32 5.58
CA ARG A 4 3.21 2.21 6.50
C ARG A 4 4.07 1.15 5.80
N ASP A 5 4.70 0.31 6.60
CA ASP A 5 5.68 -0.73 6.26
C ASP A 5 5.14 -2.17 6.30
N SER A 6 3.83 -2.34 6.54
CA SER A 6 3.20 -3.65 6.75
C SER A 6 1.76 -3.68 6.28
N ALA A 7 1.30 -4.84 5.82
CA ALA A 7 -0.03 -5.02 5.22
C ALA A 7 -1.16 -4.57 6.15
N ASP A 8 -1.18 -5.05 7.40
CA ASP A 8 -2.25 -4.75 8.35
C ASP A 8 -2.36 -3.26 8.62
N ARG A 9 -1.21 -2.59 8.83
CA ARG A 9 -1.18 -1.14 9.07
C ARG A 9 -1.61 -0.34 7.84
N VAL A 10 -1.27 -0.80 6.63
CA VAL A 10 -1.75 -0.20 5.38
C VAL A 10 -3.27 -0.38 5.25
N ILE A 11 -3.78 -1.58 5.50
CA ILE A 11 -5.20 -1.91 5.42
C ILE A 11 -6.01 -1.08 6.40
N ASP A 12 -5.59 -1.03 7.67
CA ASP A 12 -6.26 -0.28 8.74
C ASP A 12 -6.40 1.21 8.37
N LEU A 13 -5.35 1.78 7.77
CA LEU A 13 -5.36 3.16 7.32
C LEU A 13 -6.23 3.38 6.08
N ALA A 14 -6.20 2.45 5.12
CA ALA A 14 -6.87 2.58 3.82
C ALA A 14 -8.36 2.20 3.84
N GLU A 15 -8.78 1.35 4.78
CA GLU A 15 -10.12 0.75 4.83
C GLU A 15 -11.24 1.80 4.82
N ARG A 16 -11.09 2.89 5.59
CA ARG A 16 -12.07 3.98 5.66
C ARG A 16 -12.26 4.65 4.30
N GLU A 17 -11.16 4.95 3.61
CA GLU A 17 -11.19 5.66 2.32
C GLU A 17 -11.71 4.78 1.19
N VAL A 18 -11.31 3.51 1.14
CA VAL A 18 -11.88 2.52 0.21
C VAL A 18 -13.39 2.40 0.40
N ARG A 19 -13.86 2.38 1.65
CA ARG A 19 -15.30 2.36 1.96
C ARG A 19 -16.00 3.65 1.54
N ILE A 20 -15.37 4.82 1.71
CA ILE A 20 -15.91 6.11 1.24
C ILE A 20 -16.03 6.11 -0.28
N ALA A 21 -14.97 5.75 -1.00
CA ALA A 21 -14.95 5.70 -2.46
C ALA A 21 -16.11 4.84 -3.01
N GLY A 22 -16.31 3.65 -2.45
CA GLY A 22 -17.39 2.75 -2.86
C GLY A 22 -18.79 3.33 -2.67
N ARG A 23 -19.03 4.15 -1.63
CA ARG A 23 -20.33 4.84 -1.43
C ARG A 23 -20.61 5.90 -2.49
N HIS A 24 -19.57 6.46 -3.10
CA HIS A 24 -19.69 7.48 -4.14
C HIS A 24 -19.57 6.91 -5.56
N GLY A 25 -19.55 5.59 -5.72
CA GLY A 25 -19.35 4.95 -7.03
C GLY A 25 -17.94 5.14 -7.60
N SER A 26 -16.99 5.56 -6.78
CA SER A 26 -15.59 5.79 -7.15
C SER A 26 -14.69 4.66 -6.63
N ARG A 27 -13.45 4.61 -7.11
CA ARG A 27 -12.42 3.68 -6.63
C ARG A 27 -11.21 4.43 -6.09
N ALA A 28 -10.64 3.94 -4.99
CA ALA A 28 -9.43 4.46 -4.36
C ALA A 28 -8.27 3.49 -4.54
N THR A 29 -7.13 3.99 -5.00
CA THR A 29 -5.88 3.24 -5.10
C THR A 29 -5.10 3.33 -3.79
N VAL A 30 -4.64 2.19 -3.28
CA VAL A 30 -3.84 2.10 -2.04
C VAL A 30 -2.36 2.18 -2.41
N GLY A 31 -1.78 3.37 -2.25
CA GLY A 31 -0.36 3.61 -2.53
C GLY A 31 0.55 3.35 -1.32
N VAL A 32 1.69 2.69 -1.52
CA VAL A 32 2.74 2.48 -0.50
C VAL A 32 4.07 3.12 -0.90
N GLU A 33 4.96 3.34 0.07
CA GLU A 33 6.25 4.02 -0.11
C GLU A 33 7.42 3.02 -0.08
N THR A 34 8.47 3.30 -0.85
CA THR A 34 9.73 2.54 -0.89
C THR A 34 10.97 3.43 -0.83
N GLY A 35 10.83 4.75 -0.87
CA GLY A 35 11.92 5.70 -0.66
C GLY A 35 12.49 5.63 0.76
N ASP A 36 13.76 5.98 0.90
CA ASP A 36 14.44 6.09 2.19
C ASP A 36 13.91 7.31 2.95
N HIS A 37 13.13 7.06 4.00
CA HIS A 37 12.41 8.09 4.77
C HIS A 37 12.44 7.77 6.26
N ASP A 38 12.39 8.83 7.07
CA ASP A 38 12.28 8.78 8.53
C ASP A 38 10.85 9.20 8.96
N PRO A 39 10.17 8.45 9.84
CA PRO A 39 10.60 7.20 10.46
C PRO A 39 10.59 6.02 9.48
N PRO A 40 11.45 5.00 9.65
CA PRO A 40 11.45 3.83 8.75
C PRO A 40 10.08 3.15 8.65
N SER A 41 9.27 3.23 9.72
CA SER A 41 7.94 2.63 9.81
C SER A 41 6.86 3.15 8.83
N ILE A 42 7.21 4.11 7.96
CA ILE A 42 6.33 4.68 6.93
C ILE A 42 6.66 4.22 5.51
N THR A 43 7.69 3.41 5.33
CA THR A 43 8.21 2.98 4.02
C THR A 43 8.65 1.51 4.07
N PHE A 44 8.60 0.83 2.93
CA PHE A 44 9.15 -0.53 2.78
C PHE A 44 10.66 -0.54 2.50
N PHE A 45 11.34 0.60 2.59
CA PHE A 45 12.75 0.74 2.21
C PHE A 45 13.67 -0.30 2.88
N GLU A 46 13.56 -0.47 4.19
CA GLU A 46 14.38 -1.45 4.94
C GLU A 46 13.80 -2.87 4.92
N GLU A 47 12.50 -3.01 4.64
CA GLU A 47 11.80 -4.30 4.59
C GLU A 47 12.10 -5.11 3.33
N GLY A 48 12.41 -4.42 2.23
CA GLY A 48 12.82 -5.05 0.99
C GLY A 48 11.66 -5.51 0.09
N ARG A 49 12.02 -6.06 -1.07
CA ARG A 49 11.11 -6.36 -2.17
C ARG A 49 10.22 -7.56 -1.85
N ALA A 50 10.73 -8.59 -1.18
CA ALA A 50 9.93 -9.72 -0.74
C ALA A 50 8.81 -9.31 0.23
N ALA A 51 9.13 -8.48 1.23
CA ALA A 51 8.16 -7.98 2.21
C ALA A 51 7.10 -7.08 1.54
N LEU A 52 7.54 -6.17 0.66
CA LEU A 52 6.64 -5.34 -0.14
C LEU A 52 5.67 -6.21 -0.96
N ALA A 53 6.17 -7.19 -1.72
CA ALA A 53 5.34 -8.05 -2.56
C ALA A 53 4.32 -8.85 -1.74
N ALA A 54 4.73 -9.39 -0.59
CA ALA A 54 3.83 -10.08 0.33
C ALA A 54 2.74 -9.15 0.86
N ALA A 55 3.10 -7.90 1.22
CA ALA A 55 2.14 -6.92 1.70
C ALA A 55 1.12 -6.51 0.63
N LEU A 56 1.57 -6.24 -0.61
CA LEU A 56 0.68 -5.91 -1.72
C LEU A 56 -0.34 -7.03 -2.00
N ALA A 57 0.13 -8.29 -2.02
CA ALA A 57 -0.75 -9.45 -2.19
C ALA A 57 -1.78 -9.59 -1.06
N ALA A 58 -1.38 -9.34 0.19
CA ALA A 58 -2.29 -9.36 1.34
C ALA A 58 -3.35 -8.22 1.27
N ILE A 59 -2.94 -7.02 0.86
CA ILE A 59 -3.84 -5.89 0.64
C ILE A 59 -4.86 -6.21 -0.45
N ASP A 60 -4.42 -6.73 -1.59
CA ASP A 60 -5.29 -7.14 -2.69
C ASP A 60 -6.27 -8.23 -2.25
N ALA A 61 -5.82 -9.24 -1.50
CA ALA A 61 -6.69 -10.28 -0.97
C ALA A 61 -7.75 -9.74 0.01
N ARG A 62 -7.38 -8.78 0.87
CA ARG A 62 -8.27 -8.23 1.92
C ARG A 62 -9.25 -7.20 1.40
N LEU A 63 -8.85 -6.38 0.44
CA LEU A 63 -9.63 -5.25 -0.08
C LEU A 63 -10.25 -5.52 -1.46
N GLY A 64 -9.79 -6.54 -2.19
CA GLY A 64 -10.16 -6.83 -3.57
C GLY A 64 -11.66 -6.96 -3.84
N ALA A 65 -12.41 -7.49 -2.89
CA ALA A 65 -13.86 -7.64 -3.01
C ALA A 65 -14.67 -6.36 -2.71
N ARG A 66 -14.00 -5.26 -2.30
CA ARG A 66 -14.70 -4.02 -1.92
C ARG A 66 -14.97 -3.16 -3.15
N PRO A 67 -16.21 -2.67 -3.34
CA PRO A 67 -16.57 -1.86 -4.51
C PRO A 67 -15.69 -0.63 -4.75
N GLY A 68 -15.18 -0.01 -3.67
CA GLY A 68 -14.33 1.17 -3.74
C GLY A 68 -12.84 0.89 -3.87
N TYR A 69 -12.41 -0.37 -4.01
CA TYR A 69 -10.99 -0.70 -4.13
C TYR A 69 -10.53 -0.58 -5.58
N GLY A 70 -9.47 0.20 -5.81
CA GLY A 70 -8.88 0.47 -7.11
C GLY A 70 -7.55 -0.24 -7.39
N GLY A 71 -7.11 -1.14 -6.50
CA GLY A 71 -5.80 -1.77 -6.57
C GLY A 71 -4.73 -1.07 -5.71
N THR A 72 -3.51 -1.59 -5.78
CA THR A 72 -2.34 -1.03 -5.12
C THR A 72 -1.44 -0.22 -6.06
N ALA A 73 -0.61 0.66 -5.51
CA ALA A 73 0.44 1.36 -6.25
C ALA A 73 1.69 1.55 -5.38
N VAL A 74 2.85 1.69 -6.02
CA VAL A 74 4.10 2.10 -5.35
C VAL A 74 4.43 3.52 -5.79
N HIS A 75 4.67 4.41 -4.82
CA HIS A 75 4.78 5.85 -5.06
C HIS A 75 5.85 6.23 -6.08
N HIS A 76 6.99 5.55 -6.01
CA HIS A 76 8.18 5.97 -6.71
C HIS A 76 8.91 4.77 -7.33
N TYR A 77 9.01 4.77 -8.67
CA TYR A 77 9.58 3.66 -9.43
C TYR A 77 11.08 3.49 -9.18
N GLY A 78 11.83 4.60 -9.05
CA GLY A 78 13.28 4.53 -8.86
C GLY A 78 13.67 3.85 -7.55
N SER A 79 12.95 4.13 -6.47
CA SER A 79 13.18 3.48 -5.17
C SER A 79 12.71 2.03 -5.17
N LEU A 80 11.61 1.70 -5.86
CA LEU A 80 11.18 0.32 -6.08
C LEU A 80 12.21 -0.51 -6.87
N ALA A 81 12.86 0.11 -7.85
CA ALA A 81 13.90 -0.54 -8.65
C ALA A 81 15.19 -0.76 -7.86
N GLY A 82 15.52 0.16 -6.94
CA GLY A 82 16.69 0.07 -6.05
C GLY A 82 16.45 -0.70 -4.74
N LEU A 83 15.23 -1.19 -4.52
CA LEU A 83 14.87 -1.88 -3.28
C LEU A 83 15.64 -3.20 -3.15
N LYS A 84 16.15 -3.47 -1.95
CA LYS A 84 16.87 -4.73 -1.67
C LYS A 84 15.95 -5.93 -1.93
N PRO A 85 16.47 -7.07 -2.44
CA PRO A 85 15.69 -8.28 -2.68
C PRO A 85 14.87 -8.73 -1.45
#